data_AF-A0A6F9XUT1-F1
#
_entry.id   AF-A0A6F9XUT1-F1
#
_cell.length_a   1.000
_cell.length_b   1.000
_cell.length_c   1.000
_cell.angle_alpha   90.00
_cell.angle_beta   90.00
_cell.angle_gamma   90.00
#
_symmetry.space_group_name_H-M   'P 1'
#
loop_
_entity.id
_entity.type
_entity.pdbx_description
1 polymer ?
#
loop_
_entity_poly.entity_id
_entity_poly.type
_entity_poly.pdbx_seq_one_letter_code
_entity_poly.pdbx_strand_id
1 'polypeptide(L)'
;MSMPYLSGSAICDVGKRFGLALEYEGMKSRWSYMYDLIDLGIGSSNISDVLSYLFDESNFSKCIPSSLTNEEFKEYYKRSVESAIGRINSLLHYSGKELVIKNDKAVLVSRNKEEIELSLKNIPTINRDYIKRVAENAIDNIERSNYDSALTQARTILEETFCFVLEQRNIQANNKGNIKNLYKEVKNEYRMHFDEKADRRVKKLLSGLENIVSAVAEMRNKSSDAHGVGENRLTIDKHHARLAVNSAMTMADFILSVEKKANGKLDY
;
A
#
# COMPACT_ATOMS: atom_id res chain seq x y z
N MET A 1 0.17 -28.98 13.22
CA MET A 1 1.13 -28.34 12.31
C MET A 1 1.74 -27.16 13.04
N SER A 2 3.04 -26.95 12.89
CA SER A 2 3.80 -26.01 13.72
C SER A 2 4.85 -25.29 12.89
N MET A 3 5.25 -24.11 13.36
CA MET A 3 6.41 -23.40 12.82
C MET A 3 7.68 -24.29 12.88
N PRO A 4 8.65 -24.08 11.98
CA PRO A 4 9.93 -24.76 12.01
C PRO A 4 10.62 -24.62 13.36
N TYR A 5 11.29 -25.68 13.81
CA TYR A 5 12.06 -25.61 15.04
C TYR A 5 13.36 -24.83 14.81
N LEU A 6 13.59 -23.80 15.62
CA LEU A 6 14.85 -23.05 15.68
C LEU A 6 15.53 -23.30 17.03
N SER A 7 16.80 -23.70 17.03
CA SER A 7 17.61 -23.73 18.25
C SER A 7 17.91 -22.32 18.76
N GLY A 8 18.36 -22.17 20.01
CA GLY A 8 18.79 -20.87 20.53
C GLY A 8 19.89 -20.22 19.69
N SER A 9 20.85 -21.02 19.20
CA SER A 9 21.89 -20.55 18.27
C SER A 9 21.30 -20.09 16.94
N ALA A 10 20.37 -20.85 16.35
CA ALA A 10 19.73 -20.48 15.09
C ALA A 10 18.91 -19.18 15.21
N ILE A 11 18.26 -18.94 16.35
CA ILE A 11 17.57 -17.67 16.63
C ILE A 11 18.55 -16.50 16.65
N CYS A 12 19.73 -16.68 17.29
CA CYS A 12 20.78 -15.67 17.27
C CYS A 12 21.30 -15.39 15.86
N ASP A 13 21.43 -16.42 15.03
CA ASP A 13 21.85 -16.27 13.63
C ASP A 13 20.82 -15.49 12.80
N VAL A 14 19.52 -15.64 13.07
CA VAL A 14 18.48 -14.77 12.51
C VAL A 14 18.72 -13.32 12.94
N GLY A 15 18.97 -13.08 14.22
CA GLY A 15 19.27 -11.73 14.73
C GLY A 15 20.45 -11.08 14.00
N LYS A 16 21.57 -11.79 13.90
CA LYS A 16 22.78 -11.32 13.19
C LYS A 16 22.51 -10.97 11.73
N ARG A 17 21.67 -11.76 11.04
CA ARG A 17 21.28 -11.48 9.64
C ARG A 17 20.63 -10.11 9.48
N PHE A 18 19.91 -9.64 10.49
CA PHE A 18 19.23 -8.35 10.49
C PHE A 18 19.97 -7.27 11.29
N GLY A 19 21.26 -7.48 11.57
CA GLY A 19 22.10 -6.51 12.29
C GLY A 19 21.74 -6.36 13.77
N LEU A 20 21.05 -7.33 14.37
CA LEU A 20 20.67 -7.31 15.78
C LEU A 20 21.78 -7.91 16.63
N ALA A 21 22.14 -7.21 17.71
CA ALA A 21 23.16 -7.64 18.66
C ALA A 21 22.64 -8.77 19.57
N LEU A 22 22.50 -9.98 19.01
CA LEU A 22 22.03 -11.17 19.71
C LEU A 22 23.11 -12.26 19.69
N GLU A 23 23.65 -12.60 20.86
CA GLU A 23 24.69 -13.61 21.03
C GLU A 23 24.16 -14.85 21.76
N TYR A 24 24.69 -16.01 21.37
CA TYR A 24 24.32 -17.28 21.98
C TYR A 24 25.22 -17.60 23.16
N GLU A 25 24.67 -17.56 24.37
CA GLU A 25 25.39 -17.79 25.62
C GLU A 25 25.13 -19.20 26.20
N GLY A 26 24.23 -19.97 25.60
CA GLY A 26 23.85 -21.32 26.07
C GLY A 26 23.06 -21.39 27.38
N MET A 27 22.91 -20.28 28.10
CA MET A 27 22.26 -20.24 29.43
C MET A 27 20.76 -19.91 29.39
N LYS A 28 20.28 -19.24 28.33
CA LYS A 28 18.88 -18.83 28.20
C LYS A 28 18.00 -19.92 27.57
N SER A 29 16.73 -19.94 27.95
CA SER A 29 15.72 -20.77 27.28
C SER A 29 15.48 -20.27 25.85
N ARG A 30 15.04 -21.17 24.96
CA ARG A 30 14.73 -20.83 23.55
C ARG A 30 13.71 -19.69 23.44
N TRP A 31 12.69 -19.69 24.30
CA TRP A 31 11.69 -18.62 24.34
C TRP A 31 12.32 -17.27 24.67
N SER A 32 13.29 -17.23 25.60
CA SER A 32 14.01 -16.00 25.92
C SER A 32 14.79 -15.46 24.72
N TYR A 33 15.48 -16.32 23.96
CA TYR A 33 16.14 -15.87 22.72
C TYR A 33 15.15 -15.36 21.67
N MET A 34 13.99 -16.01 21.53
CA MET A 34 12.95 -15.54 20.60
C MET A 34 12.38 -14.19 21.05
N TYR A 35 12.16 -14.03 22.36
CA TYR A 35 11.73 -12.75 22.92
C TYR A 35 12.74 -11.64 22.63
N ASP A 36 14.02 -11.87 22.92
CA ASP A 36 15.10 -10.91 22.67
C ASP A 36 15.19 -10.56 21.17
N LEU A 37 15.03 -11.54 20.27
CA LEU A 37 15.00 -11.32 18.82
C LEU A 37 13.85 -10.37 18.41
N ILE A 38 12.65 -10.61 18.92
CA ILE A 38 11.47 -9.80 18.61
C ILE A 38 11.62 -8.39 19.19
N ASP A 39 12.08 -8.27 20.44
CA ASP A 39 12.27 -7.00 21.13
C ASP A 39 13.32 -6.12 20.42
N LEU A 40 14.47 -6.69 20.09
CA LEU A 40 15.50 -6.01 19.31
C LEU A 40 15.03 -5.65 17.90
N GLY A 41 14.26 -6.53 17.26
CA GLY A 41 13.64 -6.27 15.96
C GLY A 41 12.67 -5.08 16.00
N ILE A 42 11.89 -4.94 17.08
CA ILE A 42 11.01 -3.79 17.30
C ILE A 42 11.84 -2.52 17.54
N GLY A 43 12.82 -2.57 18.45
CA GLY A 43 13.65 -1.41 18.79
C GLY A 43 14.47 -0.86 17.62
N SER A 44 14.85 -1.71 16.67
CA SER A 44 15.60 -1.34 15.46
C SER A 44 14.72 -1.03 14.25
N SER A 45 13.39 -1.06 14.39
CA SER A 45 12.43 -0.91 13.26
C SER A 45 12.53 -1.98 12.16
N ASN A 46 13.17 -3.13 12.45
CA ASN A 46 13.36 -4.25 11.51
C ASN A 46 12.39 -5.42 11.72
N ILE A 47 11.42 -5.31 12.63
CA ILE A 47 10.53 -6.41 13.00
C ILE A 47 9.77 -7.02 11.80
N SER A 48 9.40 -6.21 10.80
CA SER A 48 8.73 -6.70 9.60
C SER A 48 9.63 -7.64 8.80
N ASP A 49 10.91 -7.32 8.64
CA ASP A 49 11.85 -8.16 7.90
C ASP A 49 12.19 -9.45 8.67
N VAL A 50 12.33 -9.36 10.00
CA VAL A 50 12.52 -10.53 10.87
C VAL A 50 11.33 -11.48 10.78
N LEU A 51 10.10 -10.97 10.91
CA LEU A 51 8.89 -11.79 10.79
C LEU A 51 8.73 -12.36 9.37
N SER A 52 9.01 -11.56 8.34
CA SER A 52 8.94 -12.02 6.94
C SER A 52 9.87 -13.21 6.73
N TYR A 53 11.10 -13.12 7.25
CA TYR A 53 12.02 -14.25 7.22
C TYR A 53 11.45 -15.46 7.97
N LEU A 54 10.99 -15.31 9.21
CA LEU A 54 10.46 -16.45 9.99
C LEU A 54 9.27 -17.16 9.30
N PHE A 55 8.47 -16.42 8.53
CA PHE A 55 7.33 -16.96 7.77
C PHE A 55 7.67 -17.40 6.34
N ASP A 56 8.88 -17.19 5.85
CA ASP A 56 9.28 -17.53 4.49
C ASP A 56 9.27 -19.05 4.25
N GLU A 57 8.68 -19.49 3.13
CA GLU A 57 8.55 -20.92 2.74
C GLU A 57 9.90 -21.66 2.73
N SER A 58 11.00 -20.99 2.38
CA SER A 58 12.34 -21.58 2.38
C SER A 58 12.80 -22.01 3.76
N ASN A 59 12.31 -21.38 4.84
CA ASN A 59 12.63 -21.77 6.21
C ASN A 59 11.83 -22.99 6.69
N PHE A 60 10.75 -23.36 5.99
CA PHE A 60 9.99 -24.58 6.24
C PHE A 60 10.59 -25.79 5.51
N SER A 61 11.34 -25.56 4.43
CA SER A 61 11.94 -26.63 3.61
C SER A 61 12.91 -27.54 4.38
N LYS A 62 13.49 -27.07 5.50
CA LYS A 62 14.38 -27.89 6.35
C LYS A 62 13.63 -28.84 7.29
N CYS A 63 12.32 -28.66 7.44
CA CYS A 63 11.46 -29.47 8.30
C CYS A 63 10.61 -30.48 7.52
N ILE A 64 10.96 -30.75 6.25
CA ILE A 64 10.31 -31.77 5.42
C ILE A 64 10.50 -33.15 6.08
N PRO A 65 9.43 -33.83 6.52
CA PRO A 65 9.47 -35.28 6.58
C PRO A 65 9.72 -35.75 5.15
N SER A 66 10.76 -36.55 4.92
CA SER A 66 11.23 -37.03 3.60
C SER A 66 10.17 -37.73 2.74
N SER A 67 8.94 -37.87 3.24
CA SER A 67 7.79 -38.51 2.62
C SER A 67 6.76 -37.55 2.00
N LEU A 68 6.86 -36.23 2.17
CA LEU A 68 5.85 -35.30 1.64
C LEU A 68 6.07 -34.95 0.17
N THR A 69 4.99 -34.97 -0.60
CA THR A 69 4.91 -34.39 -1.95
C THR A 69 4.89 -32.85 -1.90
N ASN A 70 5.12 -32.20 -3.05
CA ASN A 70 5.07 -30.74 -3.15
C ASN A 70 3.69 -30.15 -2.77
N GLU A 71 2.60 -30.87 -3.05
CA GLU A 71 1.25 -30.41 -2.68
C GLU A 71 1.02 -30.50 -1.18
N GLU A 72 1.43 -31.60 -0.56
CA GLU A 72 1.32 -31.77 0.89
C GLU A 72 2.21 -30.80 1.66
N PHE A 73 3.38 -30.45 1.11
CA PHE A 73 4.24 -29.41 1.68
C PHE A 73 3.57 -28.03 1.65
N LYS A 74 2.99 -27.64 0.51
CA LYS A 74 2.27 -26.36 0.38
C LYS A 74 1.11 -26.26 1.37
N GLU A 75 0.36 -27.34 1.54
CA GLU A 75 -0.74 -27.39 2.52
C GLU A 75 -0.21 -27.33 3.96
N TYR A 76 0.89 -28.04 4.26
CA TYR A 76 1.55 -27.96 5.57
C TYR A 76 2.03 -26.54 5.89
N TYR A 77 2.71 -25.89 4.95
CA TYR A 77 3.19 -24.52 5.06
C TYR A 77 2.02 -23.58 5.34
N LYS A 78 1.01 -23.59 4.47
CA LYS A 78 -0.18 -22.75 4.58
C LYS A 78 -0.84 -22.87 5.95
N ARG A 79 -1.16 -24.10 6.40
CA ARG A 79 -1.83 -24.33 7.69
C ARG A 79 -0.95 -23.97 8.88
N SER A 80 0.36 -24.12 8.78
CA SER A 80 1.30 -23.72 9.84
C SER A 80 1.35 -22.21 10.01
N VAL A 81 1.45 -21.48 8.89
CA VAL A 81 1.45 -20.02 8.86
C VAL A 81 0.10 -19.46 9.34
N GLU A 82 -1.02 -19.97 8.83
CA GLU A 82 -2.37 -19.57 9.26
C GLU A 82 -2.57 -19.78 10.76
N SER A 83 -2.14 -20.93 11.30
CA SER A 83 -2.27 -21.22 12.72
C SER A 83 -1.40 -20.30 13.59
N ALA A 84 -0.16 -20.02 13.16
CA ALA A 84 0.75 -19.12 13.87
C ALA A 84 0.23 -17.67 13.86
N ILE A 85 -0.19 -17.17 12.70
CA ILE A 85 -0.78 -15.82 12.57
C ILE A 85 -2.06 -15.72 13.39
N GLY A 86 -2.94 -16.71 13.35
CA GLY A 86 -4.16 -16.72 14.16
C GLY A 86 -3.89 -16.61 15.66
N ARG A 87 -2.85 -17.27 16.17
CA ARG A 87 -2.40 -17.16 17.57
C ARG A 87 -1.77 -15.80 17.88
N ILE A 88 -1.01 -15.23 16.96
CA ILE A 88 -0.45 -13.87 17.15
C ILE A 88 -1.58 -12.85 17.15
N ASN A 89 -2.53 -12.94 16.23
CA ASN A 89 -3.63 -12.01 16.09
C ASN A 89 -4.63 -12.10 17.25
N SER A 90 -4.78 -13.27 17.88
CA SER A 90 -5.57 -13.37 19.12
C SER A 90 -4.92 -12.60 20.28
N LEU A 91 -3.58 -12.55 20.34
CA LEU A 91 -2.86 -11.73 21.32
C LEU A 91 -2.91 -10.23 20.95
N LEU A 92 -2.86 -9.90 19.67
CA LEU A 92 -2.98 -8.52 19.18
C LEU A 92 -4.42 -7.98 19.20
N HIS A 93 -5.41 -8.83 19.53
CA HIS A 93 -6.84 -8.51 19.44
C HIS A 93 -7.20 -7.14 20.04
N TYR A 94 -6.64 -6.81 21.21
CA TYR A 94 -6.93 -5.59 21.96
C TYR A 94 -6.02 -4.40 21.60
N SER A 95 -4.95 -4.60 20.83
CA SER A 95 -4.06 -3.51 20.42
C SER A 95 -4.56 -2.75 19.19
N GLY A 96 -5.66 -3.21 18.57
CA GLY A 96 -6.17 -2.65 17.32
C GLY A 96 -5.23 -2.89 16.14
N LYS A 97 -4.28 -3.83 16.26
CA LYS A 97 -3.35 -4.25 15.21
C LYS A 97 -3.63 -5.70 14.80
N GLU A 98 -3.20 -6.04 13.60
CA GLU A 98 -3.25 -7.40 13.06
C GLU A 98 -1.98 -7.67 12.25
N LEU A 99 -1.39 -8.84 12.43
CA LEU A 99 -0.31 -9.33 11.59
C LEU A 99 -0.90 -9.99 10.35
N VAL A 100 -0.45 -9.56 9.17
CA VAL A 100 -0.84 -10.14 7.88
C VAL A 100 0.39 -10.38 7.02
N ILE A 101 0.36 -11.40 6.17
CA ILE A 101 1.36 -11.61 5.11
C ILE A 101 0.83 -10.98 3.82
N LYS A 102 1.53 -9.98 3.30
CA LYS A 102 1.22 -9.32 2.02
C LYS A 102 2.47 -9.31 1.15
N ASN A 103 2.38 -9.85 -0.06
CA ASN A 103 3.51 -9.93 -1.01
C ASN A 103 4.78 -10.51 -0.36
N ASP A 104 4.63 -11.67 0.31
CA ASP A 104 5.70 -12.36 1.05
C ASP A 104 6.35 -11.55 2.18
N LYS A 105 5.71 -10.47 2.63
CA LYS A 105 6.13 -9.67 3.77
C LYS A 105 5.13 -9.73 4.91
N ALA A 106 5.65 -10.00 6.11
CA ALA A 106 4.90 -9.94 7.34
C ALA A 106 4.80 -8.48 7.83
N VAL A 107 3.57 -7.94 7.85
CA VAL A 107 3.32 -6.53 8.21
C VAL A 107 2.23 -6.43 9.27
N LEU A 108 2.42 -5.49 10.21
CA LEU A 108 1.41 -5.14 11.20
C LEU A 108 0.51 -4.03 10.64
N VAL A 109 -0.75 -4.34 10.41
CA VAL A 109 -1.77 -3.39 9.95
C VAL A 109 -2.69 -3.01 11.10
N SER A 110 -3.35 -1.86 11.02
CA SER A 110 -4.43 -1.54 11.96
C SER A 110 -5.67 -2.35 11.63
N ARG A 111 -6.21 -3.07 12.61
CA ARG A 111 -7.47 -3.81 12.52
C ARG A 111 -8.66 -2.88 12.30
N ASN A 112 -8.55 -1.66 12.82
CA ASN A 112 -9.47 -0.55 12.59
C ASN A 112 -9.05 0.31 11.40
N LYS A 113 -8.43 -0.28 10.38
CA LYS A 113 -8.72 0.24 9.06
C LYS A 113 -10.21 -0.04 8.89
N GLU A 114 -11.03 1.00 9.06
CA GLU A 114 -11.88 1.34 7.93
C GLU A 114 -10.93 1.35 6.74
N GLU A 115 -10.77 0.16 6.15
CA GLU A 115 -10.40 0.07 4.78
C GLU A 115 -11.50 0.89 4.13
N ILE A 116 -11.15 2.13 3.80
CA ILE A 116 -11.45 2.59 2.47
C ILE A 116 -10.71 1.59 1.54
N GLU A 117 -11.18 0.34 1.50
CA GLU A 117 -11.18 -0.50 0.32
C GLU A 117 -12.12 0.28 -0.60
N LEU A 118 -11.60 1.36 -1.19
CA LEU A 118 -12.03 1.68 -2.53
C LEU A 118 -11.59 0.49 -3.34
N SER A 119 -12.53 -0.42 -3.52
CA SER A 119 -12.32 -1.67 -4.19
C SER A 119 -11.95 -1.31 -5.63
N LEU A 120 -10.66 -1.25 -5.92
CA LEU A 120 -10.12 -1.15 -7.28
C LEU A 120 -10.36 -2.49 -8.02
N LYS A 121 -11.48 -3.17 -7.77
CA LYS A 121 -11.67 -4.60 -7.99
C LYS A 121 -11.56 -4.99 -9.47
N ASN A 122 -11.88 -4.10 -10.41
CA ASN A 122 -12.00 -4.50 -11.82
C ASN A 122 -11.28 -3.59 -12.84
N ILE A 123 -10.05 -3.15 -12.57
CA ILE A 123 -9.18 -2.41 -13.54
C ILE A 123 -8.29 -3.40 -14.33
N PRO A 124 -8.01 -3.18 -15.63
CA PRO A 124 -7.08 -4.03 -16.41
C PRO A 124 -5.72 -4.21 -15.72
N THR A 125 -5.21 -5.44 -15.76
CA THR A 125 -4.21 -6.02 -14.84
C THR A 125 -2.84 -5.34 -14.80
N ILE A 126 -2.36 -4.76 -15.90
CA ILE A 126 -0.95 -4.34 -16.00
C ILE A 126 -0.70 -2.98 -15.31
N ASN A 127 -1.63 -2.03 -15.39
CA ASN A 127 -1.47 -0.69 -14.79
C ASN A 127 -2.17 -0.57 -13.41
N ARG A 128 -3.07 -1.49 -13.08
CA ARG A 128 -3.71 -1.61 -11.77
C ARG A 128 -2.69 -1.85 -10.66
N ASP A 129 -1.74 -2.75 -10.88
CA ASP A 129 -0.78 -3.12 -9.85
C ASP A 129 0.16 -1.95 -9.55
N TYR A 130 0.49 -1.13 -10.54
CA TYR A 130 1.31 0.06 -10.30
C TYR A 130 0.56 1.12 -9.52
N ILE A 131 -0.65 1.54 -9.95
CA ILE A 131 -1.45 2.53 -9.23
C ILE A 131 -1.77 2.04 -7.81
N LYS A 132 -2.09 0.75 -7.63
CA LYS A 132 -2.32 0.13 -6.33
C LYS A 132 -1.07 0.18 -5.45
N ARG A 133 0.11 -0.16 -5.97
CA ARG A 133 1.38 -0.03 -5.23
C ARG A 133 1.66 1.41 -4.81
N VAL A 134 1.42 2.38 -5.70
CA VAL A 134 1.60 3.81 -5.37
C VAL A 134 0.63 4.22 -4.26
N ALA A 135 -0.63 3.76 -4.30
CA ALA A 135 -1.62 4.02 -3.26
C ALA A 135 -1.27 3.38 -1.90
N GLU A 136 -0.83 2.12 -1.90
CA GLU A 136 -0.37 1.42 -0.69
C GLU A 136 0.81 2.17 -0.05
N ASN A 137 1.80 2.55 -0.87
CA ASN A 137 2.95 3.33 -0.40
C ASN A 137 2.54 4.72 0.12
N ALA A 138 1.53 5.37 -0.48
CA ALA A 138 1.02 6.66 -0.02
C ALA A 138 0.38 6.56 1.37
N ILE A 139 -0.39 5.50 1.61
CA ILE A 139 -1.00 5.23 2.92
C ILE A 139 0.10 4.94 3.95
N ASP A 140 1.11 4.14 3.60
CA ASP A 140 2.22 3.85 4.50
C ASP A 140 3.02 5.11 4.85
N ASN A 141 3.23 6.00 3.87
CA ASN A 141 3.85 7.30 4.11
C ASN A 141 3.01 8.18 5.05
N ILE A 142 1.68 8.16 4.96
CA ILE A 142 0.82 8.86 5.93
C ILE A 142 1.00 8.29 7.35
N GLU A 143 1.09 6.96 7.49
CA GLU A 143 1.28 6.35 8.82
C GLU A 143 2.66 6.64 9.41
N ARG A 144 3.67 6.79 8.56
CA ARG A 144 5.05 7.16 8.95
C ARG A 144 5.26 8.67 9.10
N SER A 145 4.22 9.48 8.95
CA SER A 145 4.28 10.95 8.96
C SER A 145 5.11 11.58 7.83
N ASN A 146 5.33 10.83 6.73
CA ASN A 146 5.98 11.29 5.51
C ASN A 146 4.96 11.95 4.56
N TYR A 147 4.34 13.05 5.00
CA TYR A 147 3.19 13.64 4.30
C TYR A 147 3.53 14.22 2.92
N ASP A 148 4.72 14.81 2.74
CA ASP A 148 5.17 15.31 1.44
C ASP A 148 5.28 14.18 0.40
N SER A 149 5.77 13.01 0.82
CA SER A 149 5.85 11.81 -0.02
C SER A 149 4.44 11.30 -0.36
N ALA A 150 3.54 11.27 0.61
CA ALA A 150 2.16 10.86 0.38
C ALA A 150 1.43 11.78 -0.60
N LEU A 151 1.63 13.10 -0.53
CA LEU A 151 1.07 14.07 -1.48
C LEU A 151 1.65 13.93 -2.88
N THR A 152 2.96 13.68 -2.97
CA THR A 152 3.61 13.37 -4.24
C THR A 152 2.97 12.15 -4.89
N GLN A 153 2.71 11.11 -4.10
CA GLN A 153 2.07 9.88 -4.58
C GLN A 153 0.58 10.09 -4.92
N ALA A 154 -0.16 10.93 -4.19
CA ALA A 154 -1.52 11.31 -4.56
C ALA A 154 -1.57 11.94 -5.96
N ARG A 155 -0.62 12.82 -6.27
CA ARG A 155 -0.47 13.41 -7.59
C ARG A 155 -0.11 12.35 -8.64
N THR A 156 0.84 11.48 -8.35
CA THR A 156 1.23 10.37 -9.25
C THR A 156 0.04 9.48 -9.58
N ILE A 157 -0.80 9.11 -8.60
CA ILE A 157 -2.01 8.30 -8.84
C ILE A 157 -2.90 8.95 -9.90
N LEU A 158 -3.14 10.26 -9.79
CA LEU A 158 -3.98 10.97 -10.75
C LEU A 158 -3.32 11.07 -12.13
N GLU A 159 -2.04 11.46 -12.21
CA GLU A 159 -1.30 11.59 -13.48
C GLU A 159 -1.26 10.26 -14.23
N GLU A 160 -0.87 9.18 -13.55
CA GLU A 160 -0.80 7.83 -14.14
C GLU A 160 -2.18 7.35 -14.59
N THR A 161 -3.22 7.61 -13.81
CA THR A 161 -4.59 7.23 -14.21
C THR A 161 -5.03 8.00 -15.46
N PHE A 162 -4.76 9.30 -15.54
CA PHE A 162 -5.13 10.11 -16.70
C PHE A 162 -4.35 9.71 -17.95
N CYS A 163 -3.03 9.52 -17.83
CA CYS A 163 -2.20 9.01 -18.92
C CYS A 163 -2.71 7.66 -19.42
N PHE A 164 -2.97 6.73 -18.50
CA PHE A 164 -3.45 5.39 -18.85
C PHE A 164 -4.74 5.42 -19.68
N VAL A 165 -5.76 6.17 -19.25
CA VAL A 165 -7.03 6.21 -20.00
C VAL A 165 -6.89 6.93 -21.34
N LEU A 166 -6.05 7.96 -21.44
CA LEU A 166 -5.75 8.60 -22.73
C LEU A 166 -5.02 7.63 -23.69
N GLU A 167 -4.09 6.84 -23.18
CA GLU A 167 -3.40 5.79 -23.96
C GLU A 167 -4.37 4.72 -24.45
N GLN A 168 -5.42 4.35 -23.69
CA GLN A 168 -6.48 3.44 -24.16
C GLN A 168 -7.25 4.00 -25.38
N ARG A 169 -7.19 5.31 -25.60
CA ARG A 169 -7.77 6.00 -26.77
C ARG A 169 -6.73 6.32 -27.85
N ASN A 170 -5.51 5.80 -27.74
CA ASN A 170 -4.37 6.12 -28.59
C ASN A 170 -4.01 7.62 -28.59
N ILE A 171 -4.31 8.32 -27.50
CA ILE A 171 -3.93 9.72 -27.31
C ILE A 171 -2.62 9.75 -26.52
N GLN A 172 -1.60 10.35 -27.13
CA GLN A 172 -0.34 10.57 -26.44
C GLN A 172 -0.51 11.69 -25.42
N ALA A 173 -0.51 11.33 -24.13
CA ALA A 173 -0.64 12.28 -23.04
C ALA A 173 0.50 13.31 -23.07
N ASN A 174 0.15 14.60 -23.14
CA ASN A 174 1.14 15.67 -23.09
C ASN A 174 1.58 15.93 -21.64
N ASN A 175 2.57 15.16 -21.18
CA ASN A 175 2.98 15.11 -19.79
C ASN A 175 3.93 16.26 -19.37
N LYS A 176 3.71 17.50 -19.86
CA LYS A 176 4.50 18.71 -19.47
C LYS A 176 4.26 19.14 -18.01
N GLY A 177 3.97 18.20 -17.09
CA GLY A 177 3.77 18.46 -15.67
C GLY A 177 2.49 19.23 -15.32
N ASN A 178 1.57 19.42 -16.28
CA ASN A 178 0.31 20.09 -16.03
C ASN A 178 -0.85 19.08 -15.96
N ILE A 179 -1.06 18.57 -14.76
CA ILE A 179 -2.15 17.62 -14.47
C ILE A 179 -3.55 18.19 -14.76
N LYS A 180 -3.74 19.52 -14.67
CA LYS A 180 -5.04 20.15 -15.02
C LYS A 180 -5.33 19.99 -16.52
N ASN A 181 -4.31 20.08 -17.36
CA ASN A 181 -4.45 19.84 -18.81
C ASN A 181 -4.76 18.37 -19.11
N LEU A 182 -4.05 17.43 -18.46
CA LEU A 182 -4.34 15.99 -18.59
C LEU A 182 -5.80 15.69 -18.24
N TYR A 183 -6.29 16.21 -17.12
CA TYR A 183 -7.69 15.99 -16.73
C TYR A 183 -8.68 16.60 -17.75
N LYS A 184 -8.36 17.77 -18.31
CA LYS A 184 -9.19 18.40 -19.36
C LYS A 184 -9.25 17.53 -20.63
N GLU A 185 -8.14 16.93 -21.03
CA GLU A 185 -8.08 15.99 -22.15
C GLU A 185 -8.95 14.75 -21.88
N VAL A 186 -8.82 14.13 -20.71
CA VAL A 186 -9.65 12.98 -20.28
C VAL A 186 -11.14 13.34 -20.33
N LYS A 187 -11.52 14.48 -19.75
CA LYS A 187 -12.91 14.95 -19.76
C LYS A 187 -13.50 15.08 -21.16
N ASN A 188 -12.70 15.61 -22.09
CA ASN A 188 -13.13 15.83 -23.47
C ASN A 188 -13.28 14.51 -24.20
N GLU A 189 -12.25 13.66 -24.11
CA GLU A 189 -12.21 12.38 -24.80
C GLU A 189 -13.35 11.45 -24.34
N TYR A 190 -13.55 11.35 -23.03
CA TYR A 190 -14.60 10.51 -22.46
C TYR A 190 -15.97 11.19 -22.38
N ARG A 191 -16.12 12.38 -22.97
CA ARG A 191 -17.37 13.15 -23.05
C ARG A 191 -18.06 13.37 -21.70
N MET A 192 -17.28 13.54 -20.64
CA MET A 192 -17.79 13.62 -19.26
C MET A 192 -18.73 14.83 -19.04
N HIS A 193 -18.63 15.87 -19.87
CA HIS A 193 -19.34 17.16 -19.69
C HIS A 193 -20.28 17.54 -20.83
N PHE A 194 -20.42 16.71 -21.87
CA PHE A 194 -21.03 17.14 -23.13
C PHE A 194 -22.52 16.81 -23.30
N ASP A 195 -23.18 16.30 -22.26
CA ASP A 195 -24.64 16.19 -22.30
C ASP A 195 -25.27 17.47 -21.72
N GLU A 196 -25.81 18.32 -22.59
CA GLU A 196 -26.59 19.50 -22.15
C GLU A 196 -27.74 19.09 -21.23
N LYS A 197 -28.29 17.88 -21.42
CA LYS A 197 -29.35 17.28 -20.60
C LYS A 197 -28.83 16.65 -19.31
N ALA A 198 -27.51 16.61 -19.07
CA ALA A 198 -26.97 16.08 -17.82
C ALA A 198 -27.45 16.90 -16.62
N ASP A 199 -27.83 16.18 -15.56
CA ASP A 199 -28.33 16.75 -14.32
C ASP A 199 -27.34 17.77 -13.73
N ARG A 200 -27.86 18.92 -13.30
CA ARG A 200 -27.08 20.00 -12.69
C ARG A 200 -26.22 19.54 -11.50
N ARG A 201 -26.70 18.56 -10.72
CA ARG A 201 -25.98 17.97 -9.58
C ARG A 201 -24.76 17.17 -10.06
N VAL A 202 -24.89 16.44 -11.17
CA VAL A 202 -23.77 15.72 -11.79
C VAL A 202 -22.73 16.70 -12.30
N LYS A 203 -23.14 17.78 -12.98
CA LYS A 203 -22.22 18.84 -13.41
C LYS A 203 -21.47 19.46 -12.23
N LYS A 204 -22.17 19.75 -11.12
CA LYS A 204 -21.56 20.27 -9.88
C LYS A 204 -20.56 19.29 -9.28
N LEU A 205 -20.87 17.99 -9.25
CA LEU A 205 -19.97 16.95 -8.75
C LEU A 205 -18.68 16.88 -9.58
N LEU A 206 -18.78 16.89 -10.90
CA LEU A 206 -17.62 16.84 -11.80
C LEU A 206 -16.75 18.10 -11.69
N SER A 207 -17.34 19.28 -11.48
CA SER A 207 -16.57 20.49 -11.15
C SER A 207 -15.89 20.40 -9.78
N GLY A 208 -16.48 19.67 -8.82
CA GLY A 208 -15.80 19.33 -7.57
C GLY A 208 -14.52 18.52 -7.80
N LEU A 209 -14.53 17.57 -8.73
CA LEU A 209 -13.34 16.80 -9.10
C LEU A 209 -12.25 17.69 -9.74
N GLU A 210 -12.60 18.69 -10.54
CA GLU A 210 -11.63 19.68 -11.07
C GLU A 210 -10.91 20.43 -9.95
N ASN A 211 -11.64 20.79 -8.89
CA ASN A 211 -11.07 21.46 -7.73
C ASN A 211 -10.13 20.53 -6.96
N ILE A 212 -10.46 19.23 -6.85
CA ILE A 212 -9.59 18.23 -6.23
C ILE A 212 -8.26 18.11 -7.00
N VAL A 213 -8.32 17.95 -8.34
CA VAL A 213 -7.11 17.90 -9.17
C VAL A 213 -6.26 19.14 -8.97
N SER A 214 -6.89 20.32 -8.94
CA SER A 214 -6.20 21.58 -8.74
C SER A 214 -5.53 21.67 -7.37
N ALA A 215 -6.25 21.31 -6.31
CA ALA A 215 -5.72 21.30 -4.96
C ALA A 215 -4.54 20.34 -4.83
N VAL A 216 -4.66 19.09 -5.31
CA VAL A 216 -3.57 18.10 -5.27
C VAL A 216 -2.35 18.57 -6.07
N ALA A 217 -2.55 19.24 -7.21
CA ALA A 217 -1.46 19.81 -7.99
C ALA A 217 -0.70 20.92 -7.24
N GLU A 218 -1.43 21.76 -6.49
CA GLU A 218 -0.91 22.93 -5.79
C GLU A 218 -0.31 22.61 -4.42
N MET A 219 -0.77 21.54 -3.77
CA MET A 219 -0.26 21.09 -2.46
C MET A 219 1.24 20.75 -2.49
N ARG A 220 1.82 20.46 -3.67
CA ARG A 220 3.28 20.30 -3.86
C ARG A 220 3.99 21.63 -4.15
N ASN A 221 3.33 22.56 -4.85
CA ASN A 221 3.97 23.75 -5.43
C ASN A 221 4.30 24.84 -4.40
N LYS A 222 3.75 24.79 -3.19
CA LYS A 222 4.21 25.65 -2.07
C LYS A 222 5.39 25.05 -1.27
N SER A 223 5.86 23.86 -1.64
CA SER A 223 6.91 23.14 -0.91
C SER A 223 8.21 22.96 -1.68
N SER A 224 8.24 23.23 -3.00
CA SER A 224 9.42 22.92 -3.84
C SER A 224 10.00 24.08 -4.66
N ASP A 225 9.30 25.21 -4.83
CA ASP A 225 9.81 26.36 -5.59
C ASP A 225 9.82 27.64 -4.75
N ALA A 226 10.82 27.77 -3.87
CA ALA A 226 11.34 29.07 -3.48
C ALA A 226 12.73 28.89 -2.86
N HIS A 227 13.76 29.29 -3.60
CA HIS A 227 14.89 29.93 -2.97
C HIS A 227 14.37 31.08 -2.09
N GLY A 228 14.31 30.83 -0.78
CA GLY A 228 14.02 31.83 0.23
C GLY A 228 12.53 32.05 0.53
N VAL A 229 11.98 31.27 1.48
CA VAL A 229 11.24 31.82 2.64
C VAL A 229 11.07 30.72 3.67
N GLY A 230 11.86 30.78 4.75
CA GLY A 230 11.80 29.86 5.90
C GLY A 230 10.57 30.04 6.80
N GLU A 231 9.49 30.67 6.35
CA GLU A 231 8.35 31.05 7.22
C GLU A 231 6.96 30.57 6.77
N ASN A 232 6.78 30.05 5.55
CA ASN A 232 5.46 29.59 5.06
C ASN A 232 5.45 28.14 4.59
N ARG A 233 6.15 27.24 5.29
CA ARG A 233 5.97 25.80 5.09
C ARG A 233 4.59 25.44 5.61
N LEU A 234 3.61 25.31 4.71
CA LEU A 234 2.25 24.90 5.07
C LEU A 234 2.39 23.56 5.80
N THR A 235 2.11 23.55 7.11
CA THR A 235 2.22 22.32 7.89
C THR A 235 1.07 21.43 7.47
N ILE A 236 1.38 20.40 6.67
CA ILE A 236 0.39 19.43 6.22
C ILE A 236 0.18 18.44 7.36
N ASP A 237 -1.00 18.48 7.98
CA ASP A 237 -1.38 17.49 8.98
C ASP A 237 -1.76 16.14 8.35
N LYS A 238 -1.70 15.07 9.17
CA LYS A 238 -2.10 13.71 8.80
C LYS A 238 -3.45 13.64 8.09
N HIS A 239 -4.45 14.39 8.56
CA HIS A 239 -5.80 14.37 8.01
C HIS A 239 -5.89 15.05 6.64
N HIS A 240 -5.11 16.11 6.39
CA HIS A 240 -5.02 16.74 5.06
C HIS A 240 -4.33 15.82 4.04
N ALA A 241 -3.21 15.19 4.42
CA ALA A 241 -2.53 14.22 3.57
C ALA A 241 -3.44 13.03 3.24
N ARG A 242 -4.19 12.53 4.22
CA ARG A 242 -5.16 11.46 4.05
C ARG A 242 -6.30 11.86 3.10
N LEU A 243 -6.85 13.07 3.25
CA LEU A 243 -7.90 13.57 2.37
C LEU A 243 -7.42 13.63 0.90
N ALA A 244 -6.21 14.13 0.67
CA ALA A 244 -5.63 14.22 -0.67
C ALA A 244 -5.43 12.83 -1.32
N VAL A 245 -4.82 11.88 -0.59
CA VAL A 245 -4.60 10.50 -1.08
C VAL A 245 -5.94 9.80 -1.35
N ASN A 246 -6.90 9.88 -0.43
CA ASN A 246 -8.21 9.24 -0.61
C ASN A 246 -9.00 9.85 -1.78
N SER A 247 -8.91 11.17 -1.95
CA SER A 247 -9.55 11.87 -3.06
C SER A 247 -8.92 11.49 -4.40
N ALA A 248 -7.59 11.34 -4.46
CA ALA A 248 -6.90 10.86 -5.64
C ALA A 248 -7.31 9.42 -6.00
N MET A 249 -7.37 8.51 -5.03
CA MET A 249 -7.82 7.13 -5.24
C MET A 249 -9.28 7.05 -5.71
N THR A 250 -10.18 7.82 -5.09
CA THR A 250 -11.60 7.87 -5.47
C THR A 250 -11.77 8.36 -6.90
N MET A 251 -11.02 9.41 -7.26
CA MET A 251 -11.05 9.96 -8.61
C MET A 251 -10.48 8.98 -9.63
N ALA A 252 -9.38 8.29 -9.29
CA ALA A 252 -8.81 7.28 -10.16
C ALA A 252 -9.82 6.17 -10.48
N ASP A 253 -10.48 5.63 -9.46
CA ASP A 253 -11.51 4.59 -9.62
C ASP A 253 -12.70 5.08 -10.47
N PHE A 254 -13.15 6.32 -10.23
CA PHE A 254 -14.21 6.94 -11.02
C PHE A 254 -13.82 7.06 -12.51
N ILE A 255 -12.62 7.56 -12.81
CA ILE A 255 -12.15 7.74 -14.19
C ILE A 255 -12.00 6.39 -14.91
N LEU A 256 -11.53 5.37 -14.22
CA LEU A 256 -11.44 4.03 -14.77
C LEU A 256 -12.82 3.40 -15.00
N SER A 257 -13.82 3.76 -14.18
CA SER A 257 -15.21 3.36 -14.41
C SER A 257 -15.81 4.07 -15.64
N VAL A 258 -15.51 5.36 -15.81
CA VAL A 258 -15.87 6.12 -17.03
C VAL A 258 -15.26 5.49 -18.28
N GLU A 259 -13.99 5.10 -18.22
CA GLU A 259 -13.29 4.45 -19.33
C GLU A 259 -13.98 3.15 -19.76
N LYS A 260 -14.30 2.27 -18.80
CA LYS A 260 -14.96 0.99 -19.06
C LYS A 260 -16.35 1.15 -19.64
N LYS A 261 -17.14 2.08 -19.09
CA LYS A 261 -18.46 2.41 -19.62
C LYS A 261 -18.36 2.86 -21.08
N ALA A 262 -17.39 3.71 -21.39
CA ALA A 262 -17.17 4.20 -22.75
C ALA A 262 -16.65 3.12 -23.71
N ASN A 263 -16.17 1.98 -23.19
CA ASN A 263 -15.73 0.81 -23.94
C ASN A 263 -16.76 -0.35 -23.93
N GLY A 264 -18.00 -0.10 -23.48
CA GLY A 264 -19.10 -1.06 -23.59
C GLY A 264 -19.05 -2.22 -22.59
N LYS A 265 -18.20 -2.16 -21.56
CA LYS A 265 -18.22 -3.13 -20.45
C LYS A 265 -19.34 -2.73 -19.48
N LEU A 266 -20.42 -3.51 -19.47
CA LEU A 266 -21.71 -3.19 -18.82
C LEU A 266 -21.80 -3.49 -17.31
N ASP A 267 -20.83 -4.19 -16.73
CA ASP A 267 -20.82 -4.46 -15.28
C ASP A 267 -19.90 -3.49 -14.52
N TYR A 268 -20.51 -2.39 -14.07
CA TYR A 268 -20.00 -1.50 -13.02
C TYR A 268 -21.16 -0.80 -12.31
#